data_AF-A0A944KIH0-F1
#
_entry.id   AF-A0A944KIH0-F1
#
_cell.length_a   1.000
_cell.length_b   1.000
_cell.length_c   1.000
_cell.angle_alpha   90.00
_cell.angle_beta   90.00
_cell.angle_gamma   90.00
#
_symmetry.space_group_name_H-M   'P 1'
#
loop_
_entity.id
_entity.type
_entity.pdbx_description
1 polymer ?
#
loop_
_entity_poly.entity_id
_entity_poly.type
_entity_poly.pdbx_seq_one_letter_code
_entity_poly.pdbx_strand_id
1 'polypeptide(L)'
;MPRPRALGRNPRPGRRHRADWQALADEVNEYGCVLTQQILTPAECRKLAALYDDTERFRSTVDMARHRFGSGHYRYFGDPLPELVRELRAAFYPRLLPIARDWADKLGRPAPWPDSTVRSGSRRTLGLVFHDAA
;
A
#
# COMPACT_ATOMS: atom_id res chain seq x y z
N MET A 1 13.76 -21.60 -3.74
CA MET A 1 12.53 -20.82 -3.49
C MET A 1 11.69 -20.83 -4.76
N PRO A 2 10.46 -21.37 -4.75
CA PRO A 2 9.57 -21.23 -5.89
C PRO A 2 9.17 -19.75 -6.05
N ARG A 3 9.14 -19.24 -7.28
CA ARG A 3 8.73 -17.86 -7.56
C ARG A 3 7.20 -17.74 -7.45
N PRO A 4 6.67 -16.65 -6.88
CA PRO A 4 5.22 -16.41 -6.85
C PRO A 4 4.67 -16.37 -8.29
N ARG A 5 3.51 -17.00 -8.49
CA ARG A 5 2.93 -17.21 -9.82
C ARG A 5 2.25 -15.92 -10.25
N ALA A 6 2.77 -15.28 -11.30
CA ALA A 6 2.15 -14.07 -11.84
C ALA A 6 0.75 -14.39 -12.41
N LEU A 7 -0.31 -13.92 -11.74
CA LEU A 7 -1.67 -13.95 -12.29
C LEU A 7 -1.73 -13.07 -13.54
N GLY A 8 -2.24 -13.63 -14.63
CA GLY A 8 -2.05 -13.16 -16.01
C GLY A 8 -2.33 -11.68 -16.25
N ARG A 9 -1.54 -11.08 -17.16
CA ARG A 9 -1.68 -9.69 -17.64
C ARG A 9 -3.02 -9.49 -18.35
N ASN A 10 -3.90 -8.67 -17.79
CA ASN A 10 -5.02 -8.10 -18.55
C ASN A 10 -5.22 -6.63 -18.13
N PRO A 11 -5.07 -5.65 -19.03
CA PRO A 11 -5.27 -4.25 -18.69
C PRO A 11 -6.77 -3.90 -18.78
N ARG A 12 -7.37 -3.48 -17.67
CA ARG A 12 -8.67 -2.75 -17.70
C ARG A 12 -8.68 -1.63 -16.66
N PRO A 13 -9.05 -0.39 -17.04
CA PRO A 13 -9.18 0.70 -16.08
C PRO A 13 -10.57 0.70 -15.46
N GLY A 14 -10.58 0.45 -14.17
CA GLY A 14 -11.62 0.77 -13.21
C GLY A 14 -11.00 0.51 -11.86
N ARG A 15 -10.96 1.49 -10.94
CA ARG A 15 -10.29 1.33 -9.62
C ARG A 15 -11.10 0.44 -8.66
N ARG A 16 -11.58 -0.68 -9.19
CA ARG A 16 -12.01 -1.89 -8.50
C ARG A 16 -11.10 -2.98 -9.07
N HIS A 17 -10.02 -3.27 -8.35
CA HIS A 17 -9.16 -4.40 -8.71
C HIS A 17 -10.04 -5.65 -8.68
N ARG A 18 -10.34 -6.22 -9.85
CA ARG A 18 -11.12 -7.44 -10.02
C ARG A 18 -10.22 -8.65 -9.70
N ALA A 19 -9.49 -8.55 -8.58
CA ALA A 19 -8.77 -9.67 -7.99
C ALA A 19 -9.77 -10.66 -7.46
N ASP A 20 -9.41 -11.92 -7.59
CA ASP A 20 -9.77 -12.89 -6.57
C ASP A 20 -8.97 -12.56 -5.30
N TRP A 21 -9.58 -11.77 -4.41
CA TRP A 21 -8.96 -11.38 -3.15
C TRP A 21 -8.75 -12.56 -2.20
N GLN A 22 -9.54 -13.62 -2.36
CA GLN A 22 -9.36 -14.84 -1.59
C GLN A 22 -8.07 -15.52 -2.05
N ALA A 23 -7.88 -15.70 -3.36
CA ALA A 23 -6.64 -16.27 -3.90
C ALA A 23 -5.40 -15.45 -3.50
N LEU A 24 -5.50 -14.11 -3.52
CA LEU A 24 -4.40 -13.26 -3.04
C LEU A 24 -4.11 -13.45 -1.54
N ALA A 25 -5.15 -13.58 -0.71
CA ALA A 25 -4.99 -13.84 0.72
C ALA A 25 -4.35 -15.22 0.98
N ASP A 26 -4.75 -16.24 0.22
CA ASP A 26 -4.21 -17.59 0.33
C ASP A 26 -2.73 -17.63 -0.07
N GLU A 27 -2.35 -16.97 -1.17
CA GLU A 27 -0.93 -16.84 -1.56
C GLU A 27 -0.12 -16.06 -0.52
N VAL A 28 -0.68 -14.99 0.05
CA VAL A 28 -0.03 -14.23 1.13
C VAL A 28 0.15 -15.10 2.37
N ASN A 29 -0.84 -15.92 2.72
CA ASN A 29 -0.74 -16.87 3.85
C ASN A 29 0.34 -17.94 3.63
N GLU A 30 0.45 -18.46 2.42
CA GLU A 30 1.38 -19.54 2.08
C GLU A 30 2.83 -19.02 1.91
N TYR A 31 3.00 -17.91 1.20
CA TYR A 31 4.32 -17.43 0.77
C TYR A 31 4.79 -16.15 1.46
N GLY A 32 3.93 -15.51 2.26
CA GLY A 32 4.20 -14.22 2.90
C GLY A 32 4.08 -13.02 1.95
N CYS A 33 3.90 -13.22 0.65
CA CYS A 33 3.68 -12.17 -0.34
C CYS A 33 2.94 -12.68 -1.59
N VAL A 34 2.35 -11.76 -2.34
CA VAL A 34 1.70 -12.05 -3.63
C VAL A 34 1.90 -10.88 -4.60
N LEU A 35 1.97 -11.18 -5.90
CA LEU A 35 1.96 -10.16 -6.94
C LEU A 35 0.53 -9.87 -7.40
N THR A 36 0.17 -8.59 -7.37
CA THR A 36 -1.10 -8.13 -7.95
C THR A 36 -0.98 -7.94 -9.46
N GLN A 37 -2.12 -7.86 -10.14
CA GLN A 37 -2.14 -7.36 -11.51
C GLN A 37 -1.76 -5.87 -11.52
N GLN A 38 -1.54 -5.30 -12.70
CA GLN A 38 -1.20 -3.89 -12.83
C GLN A 38 -2.27 -2.99 -12.18
N ILE A 39 -1.89 -2.34 -11.07
CA ILE A 39 -2.76 -1.41 -10.34
C ILE A 39 -2.70 -0.01 -10.95
N LEU A 40 -1.51 0.40 -11.42
CA LEU A 40 -1.22 1.72 -11.98
C LEU A 40 -0.66 1.61 -13.39
N THR A 41 -1.10 2.52 -14.26
CA THR A 41 -0.49 2.72 -15.55
C THR A 41 0.92 3.31 -15.41
N PRO A 42 1.82 3.13 -16.40
CA PRO A 42 3.13 3.76 -16.37
C PRO A 42 3.09 5.29 -16.25
N ALA A 43 2.05 5.92 -16.79
CA ALA A 43 1.85 7.37 -16.69
C ALA A 43 1.49 7.80 -15.26
N GLU A 44 0.65 7.03 -14.56
CA GLU A 44 0.33 7.27 -13.15
C GLU A 44 1.54 7.04 -12.25
N CYS A 45 2.36 6.01 -12.51
CA CYS A 45 3.61 5.81 -11.79
C CYS A 45 4.54 7.01 -11.93
N ARG A 46 4.74 7.52 -13.16
CA ARG A 46 5.56 8.72 -13.40
C ARG A 46 5.00 9.94 -12.69
N LYS A 47 3.67 10.13 -12.69
CA LYS A 47 3.01 11.24 -11.97
C LYS A 47 3.27 11.16 -10.47
N LEU A 48 3.18 9.97 -9.86
CA LEU A 48 3.46 9.79 -8.43
C LEU A 48 4.93 10.01 -8.10
N ALA A 49 5.84 9.47 -8.92
CA ALA A 49 7.27 9.63 -8.74
C ALA A 49 7.69 11.11 -8.80
N ALA A 50 7.12 11.88 -9.73
CA ALA A 50 7.38 13.31 -9.85
C ALA A 50 6.93 14.14 -8.62
N LEU A 51 6.03 13.61 -7.78
CA LEU A 51 5.66 14.28 -6.53
C LEU A 51 6.78 14.25 -5.49
N TYR A 52 7.77 13.36 -5.63
CA TYR A 52 8.84 13.21 -4.66
C TYR A 52 9.64 14.49 -4.49
N ASP A 53 9.86 15.24 -5.57
CA ASP A 53 10.64 16.48 -5.55
C ASP A 53 9.88 17.67 -4.94
N ASP A 54 8.54 17.59 -4.88
CA ASP A 54 7.69 18.59 -4.25
C ASP A 54 7.64 18.38 -2.72
N THR A 55 8.66 18.90 -2.03
CA THR A 55 8.84 18.77 -0.57
C THR A 55 7.64 19.26 0.24
N GLU A 56 6.89 20.25 -0.26
CA GLU A 56 5.78 20.87 0.48
C GLU A 56 4.58 19.93 0.65
N ARG A 57 4.47 18.90 -0.20
CA ARG A 57 3.44 17.85 -0.08
C ARG A 57 3.66 16.90 1.08
N PHE A 58 4.83 16.95 1.73
CA PHE A 58 5.21 15.99 2.76
C PHE A 58 5.22 16.66 4.13
N ARG A 59 4.55 16.02 5.10
CA ARG A 59 4.55 16.51 6.50
C ARG A 59 5.86 16.22 7.23
N SER A 60 6.61 15.22 6.78
CA SER A 60 7.86 14.81 7.42
C SER A 60 8.72 13.99 6.47
N THR A 61 10.03 14.19 6.60
CA THR A 61 11.07 13.44 5.91
C THR A 61 12.00 12.80 6.93
N VAL A 62 12.26 11.51 6.76
CA VAL A 62 13.22 10.74 7.55
C VAL A 62 14.46 10.54 6.69
N ASP A 63 15.58 11.13 7.11
CA ASP A 63 16.90 10.82 6.57
C ASP A 63 17.33 9.45 7.10
N MET A 64 17.42 8.47 6.21
CA MET A 64 17.75 7.09 6.60
C MET A 64 19.18 6.95 7.10
N ALA A 65 20.11 7.76 6.59
CA ALA A 65 21.53 7.71 6.97
C ALA A 65 21.71 8.18 8.41
N ARG A 66 20.97 9.23 8.81
CA ARG A 66 20.95 9.72 10.19
C ARG A 66 20.56 8.64 11.21
N HIS A 67 19.73 7.68 10.81
CA HIS A 67 19.27 6.59 11.66
C HIS A 67 20.03 5.27 11.46
N ARG A 68 21.10 5.25 10.65
CA ARG A 68 21.86 4.04 10.28
C ARG A 68 20.98 2.97 9.62
N PHE A 69 19.94 3.39 8.90
CA PHE A 69 19.01 2.51 8.17
C PHE A 69 19.38 2.34 6.68
N GLY A 70 20.57 2.82 6.28
CA GLY A 70 21.00 2.86 4.88
C GLY A 70 21.03 4.29 4.35
N SER A 71 20.96 4.45 3.03
CA SER A 71 20.97 5.75 2.36
C SER A 71 19.58 6.14 1.84
N GLY A 72 19.38 7.45 1.61
CA GLY A 72 18.14 7.99 1.04
C GLY A 72 17.19 8.62 2.06
N HIS A 73 16.01 9.02 1.58
CA HIS A 73 15.00 9.66 2.41
C HIS A 73 13.65 8.96 2.28
N TYR A 74 13.01 8.70 3.42
CA TYR A 74 11.61 8.31 3.48
C TYR A 74 10.75 9.56 3.70
N ARG A 75 9.82 9.85 2.79
CA ARG A 75 8.89 10.99 2.93
C ARG A 75 7.47 10.52 3.22
N TYR A 76 6.78 11.23 4.11
CA TYR A 76 5.38 10.97 4.47
C TYR A 76 4.50 12.10 3.97
N PHE A 77 3.53 11.79 3.09
CA PHE A 77 2.58 12.80 2.60
C PHE A 77 1.85 13.50 3.75
N GLY A 78 1.61 14.79 3.56
CA GLY A 78 0.76 15.62 4.41
C GLY A 78 -0.72 15.48 4.09
N ASP A 79 -1.49 16.46 4.56
CA ASP A 79 -2.91 16.61 4.25
C ASP A 79 -3.10 17.89 3.41
N PRO A 80 -3.88 17.85 2.32
CA PRO A 80 -4.57 16.68 1.78
C PRO A 80 -3.62 15.71 1.06
N LEU A 81 -4.01 14.43 0.99
CA LEU A 81 -3.29 13.44 0.19
C LEU A 81 -3.43 13.72 -1.31
N PRO A 82 -2.43 13.40 -2.14
CA PRO A 82 -2.60 13.38 -3.58
C PRO A 82 -3.78 12.50 -3.98
N GLU A 83 -4.59 12.98 -4.92
CA GLU A 83 -5.86 12.35 -5.32
C GLU A 83 -5.72 10.85 -5.61
N LEU A 84 -4.72 10.48 -6.42
CA LEU A 84 -4.44 9.10 -6.77
C LEU A 84 -4.16 8.22 -5.54
N VAL A 85 -3.38 8.72 -4.58
CA VAL A 85 -3.07 8.01 -3.32
C VAL A 85 -4.35 7.85 -2.48
N ARG A 86 -5.17 8.90 -2.39
CA ARG A 86 -6.44 8.88 -1.67
C ARG A 86 -7.38 7.82 -2.21
N GLU A 87 -7.56 7.77 -3.52
CA GLU A 87 -8.42 6.80 -4.20
C GLU A 87 -7.91 5.36 -4.05
N LEU A 88 -6.60 5.13 -4.16
CA LEU A 88 -6.00 3.81 -3.92
C LEU A 88 -6.26 3.35 -2.49
N ARG A 89 -6.06 4.22 -1.50
CA ARG A 89 -6.35 3.89 -0.09
C ARG A 89 -7.81 3.50 0.10
N ALA A 90 -8.74 4.27 -0.46
CA ALA A 90 -10.17 3.99 -0.34
C ALA A 90 -10.56 2.66 -1.02
N ALA A 91 -9.95 2.32 -2.16
CA ALA A 91 -10.25 1.09 -2.89
C ALA A 91 -9.65 -0.16 -2.24
N PHE A 92 -8.44 -0.08 -1.70
CA PHE A 92 -7.69 -1.23 -1.19
C PHE A 92 -7.94 -1.51 0.29
N TYR A 93 -8.17 -0.49 1.11
CA TYR A 93 -8.29 -0.67 2.56
C TYR A 93 -9.38 -1.68 2.98
N PRO A 94 -10.61 -1.63 2.43
CA PRO A 94 -11.65 -2.61 2.78
C PRO A 94 -11.31 -4.06 2.39
N ARG A 95 -10.36 -4.23 1.45
CA ARG A 95 -9.92 -5.55 0.96
C ARG A 95 -8.74 -6.10 1.75
N LEU A 96 -7.84 -5.22 2.18
CA LEU A 96 -6.66 -5.59 2.98
C LEU A 96 -6.97 -5.75 4.47
N LEU A 97 -7.98 -5.03 4.99
CA LEU A 97 -8.33 -5.07 6.41
C LEU A 97 -8.67 -6.47 6.94
N PRO A 98 -9.47 -7.31 6.24
CA PRO A 98 -9.74 -8.68 6.69
C PRO A 98 -8.48 -9.54 6.78
N ILE A 99 -7.57 -9.41 5.80
CA ILE A 99 -6.30 -10.16 5.78
C ILE A 99 -5.43 -9.76 6.97
N ALA A 100 -5.31 -8.45 7.25
CA ALA A 100 -4.54 -7.95 8.37
C ALA A 100 -5.12 -8.38 9.73
N ARG A 101 -6.45 -8.42 9.86
CA ARG A 101 -7.14 -8.89 11.07
C ARG A 101 -6.93 -10.40 11.28
N ASP A 102 -7.09 -11.21 10.24
CA ASP A 102 -6.83 -12.66 10.30
C ASP A 102 -5.39 -12.96 10.77
N TRP A 103 -4.40 -12.23 10.25
CA TRP A 103 -3.01 -12.36 10.71
C TRP A 103 -2.82 -11.93 12.15
N ALA A 104 -3.44 -10.83 12.57
CA ALA A 104 -3.36 -10.39 13.96
C ALA A 104 -3.95 -11.45 14.90
N ASP A 105 -5.10 -12.03 14.55
CA ASP A 105 -5.76 -13.09 15.32
C ASP A 105 -4.86 -14.34 15.41
N LYS A 106 -4.31 -14.82 14.28
CA LYS A 106 -3.37 -15.96 14.23
C LYS A 106 -2.11 -15.74 15.07
N LEU A 107 -1.65 -14.48 15.17
CA LEU A 107 -0.47 -14.11 15.94
C LEU A 107 -0.79 -13.74 17.40
N GLY A 108 -2.05 -13.81 17.84
CA GLY A 108 -2.47 -13.41 19.17
C GLY A 108 -2.27 -11.91 19.45
N ARG A 109 -2.35 -11.07 18.42
CA ARG A 109 -2.12 -9.62 18.49
C ARG A 109 -3.44 -8.85 18.37
N PRO A 110 -3.57 -7.69 19.03
CA PRO A 110 -4.74 -6.85 18.87
C PRO A 110 -4.79 -6.26 17.45
N ALA A 111 -6.02 -6.11 16.92
CA ALA A 111 -6.28 -5.54 15.61
C ALA A 111 -7.09 -4.22 15.70
N PRO A 112 -6.53 -3.13 16.28
CA PRO A 112 -7.27 -1.90 16.59
C PRO A 112 -7.52 -0.99 15.36
N TRP A 113 -7.45 -1.56 14.15
CA TRP A 113 -7.65 -0.82 12.91
C TRP A 113 -9.14 -0.54 12.68
N PRO A 114 -9.52 0.69 12.31
CA PRO A 114 -10.91 1.07 12.09
C PRO A 114 -11.49 0.39 10.84
N ASP A 115 -12.82 0.31 10.73
CA ASP A 115 -13.47 -0.28 9.54
C ASP A 115 -13.37 0.60 8.28
N SER A 116 -12.94 1.86 8.43
CA SER A 116 -12.76 2.78 7.31
C SER A 116 -11.54 3.69 7.49
N THR A 117 -11.01 4.18 6.37
CA THR A 117 -9.93 5.18 6.34
C THR A 117 -10.42 6.62 6.55
N VAL A 118 -11.73 6.84 6.65
CA VAL A 118 -12.31 8.17 6.90
C VAL A 118 -11.91 8.57 8.31
N ARG A 119 -11.32 9.76 8.46
CA ARG A 119 -10.82 10.26 9.74
C ARG A 119 -11.98 10.43 10.73
N SER A 120 -12.17 9.45 11.60
CA SER A 120 -12.85 9.60 12.88
C SER A 120 -11.78 9.57 13.99
N GLY A 121 -11.41 10.75 14.46
CA GLY A 121 -10.89 11.00 15.83
C GLY A 121 -9.61 10.33 16.35
N SER A 122 -9.00 9.33 15.72
CA SER A 122 -7.80 8.67 16.30
C SER A 122 -6.76 8.23 15.25
N ARG A 123 -5.48 8.49 15.54
CA ARG A 123 -4.33 8.28 14.64
C ARG A 123 -3.99 6.79 14.51
N ARG A 124 -4.77 6.02 13.77
CA ARG A 124 -4.40 4.66 13.36
C ARG A 124 -4.67 4.52 11.87
N THR A 125 -3.60 4.52 11.08
CA THR A 125 -3.66 4.39 9.63
C THR A 125 -2.88 3.14 9.24
N LEU A 126 -3.51 2.23 8.49
CA LEU A 126 -2.78 1.24 7.71
C LEU A 126 -1.99 1.99 6.64
N GLY A 127 -0.66 1.93 6.73
CA GLY A 127 0.24 2.52 5.74
C GLY A 127 0.29 1.63 4.51
N LEU A 128 0.00 2.20 3.33
CA LEU A 128 0.40 1.61 2.06
C LEU A 128 1.78 2.19 1.72
N VAL A 129 2.78 1.32 1.63
CA VAL A 129 4.12 1.68 1.18
C VAL A 129 4.22 1.33 -0.29
N PHE A 130 4.49 2.33 -1.13
CA PHE A 130 4.81 2.11 -2.54
C PHE A 130 6.32 1.95 -2.65
N HIS A 131 6.76 0.80 -3.13
CA HIS A 131 8.14 0.59 -3.55
C HIS A 131 8.21 0.74 -5.06
N ASP A 132 9.11 1.58 -5.56
CA ASP A 132 9.50 1.55 -6.95
C ASP A 132 10.46 0.37 -7.16
N ALA A 133 10.06 -0.60 -7.96
CA ALA A 133 10.94 -1.67 -8.38
C ALA A 133 11.67 -1.18 -9.63
N ALA A 134 12.82 -0.53 -9.40
CA ALA A 134 13.78 -0.23 -10.45
C ALA A 134 14.42 -1.53 -10.98
#